data_AF-A0A927H110-F1
#
_entry.id   AF-A0A927H110-F1
#
_cell.length_a   1.000
_cell.length_b   1.000
_cell.length_c   1.000
_cell.angle_alpha   90.00
_cell.angle_beta   90.00
_cell.angle_gamma   90.00
#
_symmetry.space_group_name_H-M   'P 1'
#
loop_
_entity.id
_entity.type
_entity.pdbx_description
1 polymer ?
#
loop_
_entity_poly.entity_id
_entity_poly.type
_entity_poly.pdbx_seq_one_letter_code
_entity_poly.pdbx_strand_id
1 'polypeptide(L)'
;MKPKLHYLYRDPRYGFTIRVPDWWRPYTVIDRSRSGGETEYDVRFLFKYRGKTYGDVLTISVFKMSRQEWIRQGYDSSPFILIGERNGRLFAYSTPGELPDEFLNKDKSDYDYVKFGRPIRFMRRMVNDDVPKIIEMFRLPGLKPVAPAPYLAKGVAGIMAGCGCRKRITRRRIKRAK
;
A
#
# COMPACT_ATOMS: atom_id res chain seq x y z
N MET A 1 -7.72 -15.52 21.37
CA MET A 1 -7.89 -14.83 20.07
C MET A 1 -7.52 -15.79 18.95
N LYS A 2 -8.44 -16.11 18.02
CA LYS A 2 -8.07 -16.90 16.84
C LYS A 2 -7.13 -16.06 15.97
N PRO A 3 -6.04 -16.63 15.40
CA PRO A 3 -5.18 -15.87 14.49
C PRO A 3 -6.05 -15.31 13.36
N LYS A 4 -5.92 -14.01 13.09
CA LYS A 4 -6.56 -13.43 11.91
C LYS A 4 -5.89 -14.04 10.68
N LEU A 5 -6.62 -14.90 10.01
CA LEU A 5 -6.19 -15.57 8.80
C LEU A 5 -6.19 -14.55 7.65
N HIS A 6 -5.00 -14.28 7.12
CA HIS A 6 -4.78 -13.36 6.00
C HIS A 6 -3.97 -14.07 4.92
N TYR A 7 -4.32 -13.83 3.66
CA TYR A 7 -3.50 -14.23 2.52
C TYR A 7 -2.69 -13.03 2.03
N LEU A 8 -1.51 -13.33 1.52
CA LEU A 8 -0.61 -12.33 0.96
C LEU A 8 -0.89 -12.22 -0.55
N TYR A 9 -1.34 -11.05 -0.99
CA TYR A 9 -1.27 -10.68 -2.40
C TYR A 9 0.09 -10.04 -2.67
N ARG A 10 0.75 -10.46 -3.74
CA ARG A 10 1.99 -9.88 -4.23
C ARG A 10 1.79 -9.47 -5.68
N ASP A 11 1.93 -8.18 -5.94
CA ASP A 11 1.86 -7.67 -7.30
C ASP A 11 3.10 -8.09 -8.10
N PRO A 12 2.95 -8.71 -9.29
CA PRO A 12 4.09 -9.18 -10.06
C PRO A 12 4.88 -8.06 -10.75
N ARG A 13 4.28 -6.87 -10.98
CA ARG A 13 4.89 -5.80 -11.77
C ARG A 13 5.71 -4.85 -10.91
N TYR A 14 5.15 -4.40 -9.80
CA TYR A 14 5.75 -3.46 -8.87
C TYR A 14 6.20 -4.13 -7.57
N GLY A 15 5.84 -5.39 -7.34
CA GLY A 15 6.33 -6.15 -6.19
C GLY A 15 5.74 -5.74 -4.85
N PHE A 16 4.78 -4.80 -4.82
CA PHE A 16 4.10 -4.45 -3.58
C PHE A 16 3.32 -5.65 -3.04
N THR A 17 3.15 -5.67 -1.73
CA THR A 17 2.38 -6.72 -1.07
C THR A 17 1.32 -6.12 -0.18
N ILE A 18 0.16 -6.78 -0.14
CA ILE A 18 -0.92 -6.48 0.81
C ILE A 18 -1.38 -7.77 1.48
N ARG A 19 -1.79 -7.65 2.74
CA ARG A 19 -2.40 -8.75 3.48
C ARG A 19 -3.91 -8.57 3.47
N VAL A 20 -4.60 -9.49 2.81
CA VAL A 20 -6.06 -9.44 2.66
C VAL A 20 -6.67 -10.51 3.56
N PRO A 21 -7.80 -10.24 4.25
CA PRO A 21 -8.49 -11.25 5.04
C PRO A 21 -8.88 -12.46 4.19
N ASP A 22 -8.69 -13.68 4.72
CA ASP A 22 -8.98 -14.91 3.98
C ASP A 22 -10.43 -15.04 3.54
N TRP A 23 -11.36 -14.42 4.28
CA TRP A 23 -12.76 -14.41 3.94
C TRP A 23 -13.07 -13.65 2.65
N TRP A 24 -12.18 -12.77 2.15
CA TRP A 24 -12.34 -12.11 0.85
C TRP A 24 -12.17 -13.09 -0.31
N ARG A 25 -11.33 -14.11 -0.17
CA ARG A 25 -10.94 -15.04 -1.25
C ARG A 25 -12.14 -15.58 -2.07
N PRO A 26 -13.24 -16.07 -1.47
CA PRO A 26 -14.40 -16.54 -2.25
C PRO A 26 -15.23 -15.41 -2.90
N TYR A 27 -15.05 -14.16 -2.47
CA TYR A 27 -15.86 -13.01 -2.86
C TYR A 27 -15.10 -11.95 -3.66
N THR A 28 -13.85 -12.21 -4.05
CA THR A 28 -13.06 -11.25 -4.83
C THR A 28 -12.40 -11.91 -6.03
N VAL A 29 -12.37 -11.19 -7.14
CA VAL A 29 -11.55 -11.49 -8.32
C VAL A 29 -10.56 -10.35 -8.50
N ILE A 30 -9.29 -10.69 -8.74
CA ILE A 30 -8.25 -9.67 -8.94
C ILE A 30 -8.08 -9.44 -10.42
N ASP A 31 -8.40 -8.23 -10.85
CA ASP A 31 -8.14 -7.75 -12.20
C ASP A 31 -6.91 -6.83 -12.20
N ARG A 32 -6.11 -6.93 -13.26
CA ARG A 32 -4.85 -6.21 -13.42
C ARG A 32 -4.83 -5.61 -14.81
N SER A 33 -4.97 -4.30 -14.90
CA SER A 33 -5.05 -3.60 -16.18
C SER A 33 -3.94 -2.56 -16.31
N ARG A 34 -3.44 -2.39 -17.53
CA ARG A 34 -2.78 -1.14 -17.90
C ARG A 34 -3.90 -0.12 -18.06
N SER A 35 -3.95 0.82 -17.14
CA SER A 35 -4.81 1.98 -17.27
C SER A 35 -4.23 2.93 -18.31
N GLY A 36 -5.10 3.54 -19.10
CA GLY A 36 -4.74 4.60 -20.05
C GLY A 36 -4.94 5.96 -19.41
N GLY A 37 -4.11 6.93 -19.79
CA GLY A 37 -4.13 8.28 -19.20
C GLY A 37 -3.04 8.47 -18.15
N GLU A 38 -3.43 8.94 -16.96
CA GLU A 38 -2.51 9.38 -15.89
C GLU A 38 -2.07 8.25 -14.93
N THR A 39 -2.86 7.18 -14.85
CA THR A 39 -2.49 5.93 -14.16
C THR A 39 -1.77 5.00 -15.12
N GLU A 40 -0.63 4.43 -14.71
CA GLU A 40 0.17 3.47 -15.49
C GLU A 40 -0.33 2.03 -15.32
N TYR A 41 -0.95 1.73 -14.19
CA TYR A 41 -1.35 0.38 -13.80
C TYR A 41 -2.34 0.39 -12.64
N ASP A 42 -3.37 -0.43 -12.76
CA ASP A 42 -4.38 -0.63 -11.72
C ASP A 42 -4.47 -2.11 -11.33
N VAL A 43 -4.58 -2.34 -10.03
CA VAL A 43 -4.96 -3.64 -9.45
C VAL A 43 -6.30 -3.48 -8.76
N ARG A 44 -7.34 -4.11 -9.34
CA ARG A 44 -8.72 -3.99 -8.90
C ARG A 44 -9.17 -5.27 -8.22
N PHE A 45 -9.66 -5.16 -6.99
CA PHE A 45 -10.31 -6.24 -6.27
C PHE A 45 -11.81 -6.14 -6.56
N LEU A 46 -12.26 -6.88 -7.58
CA LEU A 46 -13.66 -6.91 -8.02
C LEU A 46 -14.49 -7.77 -7.07
N PHE A 47 -15.62 -7.26 -6.60
CA PHE A 47 -16.53 -8.03 -5.76
C PHE A 47 -17.23 -9.10 -6.59
N LYS A 48 -17.24 -10.33 -6.10
CA LYS A 48 -17.90 -11.47 -6.71
C LYS A 48 -18.89 -12.08 -5.73
N TYR A 49 -20.10 -12.32 -6.18
CA TYR A 49 -21.11 -13.00 -5.39
C TYR A 49 -21.99 -13.90 -6.26
N ARG A 50 -22.16 -15.16 -5.85
CA ARG A 50 -22.97 -16.17 -6.57
C ARG A 50 -22.65 -16.28 -8.07
N GLY A 51 -21.37 -16.21 -8.42
CA GLY A 51 -20.89 -16.37 -9.80
C GLY A 51 -20.94 -15.10 -10.65
N LYS A 52 -21.59 -14.02 -10.19
CA LYS A 52 -21.57 -12.70 -10.83
C LYS A 52 -20.47 -11.83 -10.23
N THR A 53 -19.74 -11.12 -11.08
CA THR A 53 -18.82 -10.06 -10.69
C THR A 53 -19.55 -8.73 -10.74
N TYR A 54 -19.31 -7.91 -9.74
CA TYR A 54 -19.82 -6.56 -9.57
C TYR A 54 -18.63 -5.58 -9.59
N GLY A 55 -18.86 -4.32 -9.22
CA GLY A 55 -17.81 -3.31 -9.11
C GLY A 55 -16.65 -3.70 -8.18
N ASP A 56 -15.60 -2.88 -8.21
CA ASP A 56 -14.46 -3.01 -7.32
C ASP A 56 -14.80 -2.64 -5.88
N VAL A 57 -14.11 -3.27 -4.92
CA VAL A 57 -14.16 -2.90 -3.48
C VAL A 57 -12.87 -2.21 -3.04
N LEU A 58 -11.81 -2.38 -3.82
CA LEU A 58 -10.51 -1.77 -3.59
C LEU A 58 -9.78 -1.71 -4.93
N THR A 59 -9.31 -0.53 -5.31
CA THR A 59 -8.42 -0.35 -6.44
C THR A 59 -7.10 0.24 -5.94
N ILE A 60 -5.98 -0.39 -6.32
CA ILE A 60 -4.63 0.16 -6.11
C ILE A 60 -4.13 0.68 -7.46
N SER A 61 -3.88 1.97 -7.54
CA SER A 61 -3.46 2.67 -8.75
C SER A 61 -2.01 3.14 -8.62
N VAL A 62 -1.26 2.96 -9.70
CA VAL A 62 0.13 3.43 -9.83
C VAL A 62 0.18 4.58 -10.82
N PHE A 63 0.57 5.75 -10.35
CA PHE A 63 0.67 6.97 -11.15
C PHE A 63 2.12 7.24 -11.53
N LYS A 64 2.33 7.68 -12.77
CA LYS A 64 3.65 8.09 -13.28
C LYS A 64 3.83 9.59 -13.10
N MET A 65 3.83 10.04 -11.85
CA MET A 65 4.05 11.44 -11.48
C MET A 65 4.72 11.53 -10.11
N SER A 66 5.26 12.71 -9.81
CA SER A 66 5.81 13.07 -8.50
C SER A 66 4.72 13.58 -7.54
N ARG A 67 5.03 13.60 -6.24
CA ARG A 67 4.12 14.18 -5.23
C ARG A 67 3.82 15.67 -5.46
N GLN A 68 4.76 16.42 -6.02
CA GLN A 68 4.52 17.83 -6.35
C GLN A 68 3.51 17.98 -7.48
N GLU A 69 3.60 17.12 -8.50
CA GLU A 69 2.64 17.09 -9.61
C GLU A 69 1.25 16.68 -9.14
N TRP A 70 1.16 15.68 -8.26
CA TRP A 70 -0.08 15.26 -7.61
C TRP A 70 -0.81 16.43 -6.95
N ILE A 71 -0.10 17.20 -6.11
CA ILE A 71 -0.67 18.36 -5.42
C ILE A 71 -1.05 19.45 -6.43
N ARG A 72 -0.17 19.74 -7.41
CA ARG A 72 -0.42 20.76 -8.44
C ARG A 72 -1.64 20.44 -9.29
N GLN A 73 -1.88 19.17 -9.59
CA GLN A 73 -3.04 18.70 -10.36
C GLN A 73 -4.31 18.58 -9.51
N GLY A 74 -4.24 18.85 -8.21
CA GLY A 74 -5.41 18.84 -7.33
C GLY A 74 -5.90 17.46 -6.95
N TYR A 75 -5.04 16.42 -7.04
CA TYR A 75 -5.44 15.06 -6.67
C TYR A 75 -5.75 14.89 -5.17
N ASP A 76 -5.41 15.87 -4.33
CA ASP A 76 -5.77 15.89 -2.91
C ASP A 76 -7.30 15.98 -2.68
N SER A 77 -8.07 16.46 -3.67
CA SER A 77 -9.54 16.44 -3.64
C SER A 77 -10.15 15.29 -4.46
N SER A 78 -9.31 14.43 -5.04
CA SER A 78 -9.74 13.27 -5.82
C SER A 78 -10.18 12.11 -4.89
N PRO A 79 -10.91 11.11 -5.42
CA PRO A 79 -11.22 9.90 -4.65
C PRO A 79 -10.00 9.00 -4.42
N PHE A 80 -8.82 9.36 -4.92
CA PHE A 80 -7.59 8.60 -4.70
C PHE A 80 -6.86 9.08 -3.45
N ILE A 81 -6.53 8.14 -2.58
CA ILE A 81 -5.81 8.39 -1.34
C ILE A 81 -4.37 7.87 -1.50
N LEU A 82 -3.40 8.76 -1.33
CA LEU A 82 -1.99 8.43 -1.49
C LEU A 82 -1.51 7.44 -0.41
N ILE A 83 -0.89 6.35 -0.84
CA ILE A 83 -0.30 5.31 0.03
C ILE A 83 1.21 5.55 0.19
N GLY A 84 1.90 5.91 -0.90
CA GLY A 84 3.34 6.11 -0.87
C GLY A 84 3.97 6.37 -2.23
N GLU A 85 5.28 6.58 -2.24
CA GLU A 85 6.06 6.91 -3.42
C GLU A 85 7.26 5.96 -3.56
N ARG A 86 7.59 5.57 -4.80
CA ARG A 86 8.83 4.86 -5.09
C ARG A 86 9.27 5.07 -6.54
N ASN A 87 10.54 5.42 -6.74
CA ASN A 87 11.17 5.55 -8.07
C ASN A 87 10.38 6.47 -9.02
N GLY A 88 9.94 7.64 -8.53
CA GLY A 88 9.16 8.61 -9.32
C GLY A 88 7.76 8.12 -9.69
N ARG A 89 7.19 7.20 -8.91
CA ARG A 89 5.81 6.72 -9.06
C ARG A 89 5.08 6.83 -7.73
N LEU A 90 3.84 7.27 -7.79
CA LEU A 90 2.94 7.29 -6.64
C LEU A 90 2.04 6.07 -6.67
N PHE A 91 1.79 5.52 -5.49
CA PHE A 91 0.85 4.45 -5.24
C PHE A 91 -0.30 5.09 -4.46
N ALA A 92 -1.51 4.99 -5.00
CA ALA A 92 -2.71 5.43 -4.32
C ALA A 92 -3.74 4.30 -4.31
N TYR A 93 -4.73 4.39 -3.43
CA TYR A 93 -5.90 3.53 -3.48
C TYR A 93 -7.17 4.34 -3.62
N SER A 94 -8.20 3.70 -4.16
CA SER A 94 -9.57 4.18 -4.13
C SER A 94 -10.51 3.05 -3.77
N THR A 95 -11.68 3.43 -3.28
CA THR A 95 -12.81 2.54 -3.01
C THR A 95 -14.03 3.11 -3.72
N PRO A 96 -15.02 2.27 -4.09
CA PRO A 96 -16.25 2.77 -4.67
C PRO A 96 -16.94 3.74 -3.70
N GLY A 97 -17.42 4.87 -4.22
CA GLY A 97 -18.22 5.82 -3.44
C GLY A 97 -19.66 5.34 -3.22
N GLU A 98 -20.17 4.54 -4.15
CA GLU A 98 -21.55 4.06 -4.17
C GLU A 98 -21.60 2.55 -4.41
N LEU A 99 -22.72 1.92 -4.05
CA LEU A 99 -22.95 0.51 -4.37
C LEU A 99 -23.25 0.35 -5.86
N PRO A 100 -22.95 -0.82 -6.47
CA PRO A 100 -23.21 -1.06 -7.88
C PRO A 100 -24.67 -0.83 -8.27
N ASP A 101 -24.91 -0.21 -9.42
CA ASP A 101 -26.24 0.06 -9.97
C ASP A 101 -27.09 -1.22 -10.10
N GLU A 102 -26.46 -2.39 -10.26
CA GLU A 102 -27.18 -3.65 -10.34
C GLU A 102 -27.87 -4.05 -9.02
N PHE A 103 -27.55 -3.35 -7.93
CA PHE A 103 -28.25 -3.51 -6.66
C PHE A 103 -29.47 -2.61 -6.53
N LEU A 104 -29.73 -1.69 -7.47
CA LEU A 104 -30.90 -0.83 -7.44
C LEU A 104 -32.20 -1.62 -7.69
N ASN A 105 -33.28 -1.12 -7.10
CA ASN A 105 -34.64 -1.52 -7.41
C ASN A 105 -34.99 -1.20 -8.88
N LYS A 106 -36.07 -1.78 -9.39
CA LYS A 106 -36.48 -1.61 -10.80
C LYS A 106 -36.74 -0.15 -11.19
N ASP A 107 -37.22 0.64 -10.25
CA ASP A 107 -37.50 2.07 -10.37
C ASP A 107 -36.26 2.96 -10.16
N LYS A 108 -35.12 2.36 -9.81
CA LYS A 108 -33.83 3.03 -9.52
C LYS A 108 -33.91 4.08 -8.40
N SER A 109 -34.94 4.02 -7.55
CA SER A 109 -35.14 4.99 -6.47
C SER A 109 -34.28 4.68 -5.24
N ASP A 110 -34.04 3.40 -4.97
CA ASP A 110 -33.25 2.89 -3.85
C ASP A 110 -32.66 1.50 -4.19
N TYR A 111 -31.82 0.95 -3.31
CA TYR A 111 -31.29 -0.40 -3.42
C TYR A 111 -32.30 -1.49 -3.02
N ASP A 112 -32.26 -2.61 -3.73
CA ASP A 112 -33.04 -3.81 -3.44
C ASP A 112 -32.36 -4.59 -2.30
N TYR A 113 -32.63 -4.16 -1.06
CA TYR A 113 -32.12 -4.82 0.13
C TYR A 113 -32.72 -6.22 0.36
N VAL A 114 -33.86 -6.53 -0.24
CA VAL A 114 -34.49 -7.86 -0.14
C VAL A 114 -33.66 -8.88 -0.94
N LYS A 115 -33.29 -8.52 -2.17
CA LYS A 115 -32.51 -9.38 -3.07
C LYS A 115 -31.02 -9.33 -2.80
N PHE A 116 -30.49 -8.13 -2.50
CA PHE A 116 -29.05 -7.87 -2.39
C PHE A 116 -28.58 -7.53 -0.97
N GLY A 117 -29.42 -7.66 0.07
CA GLY A 117 -29.04 -7.30 1.43
C GLY A 117 -27.77 -7.99 1.94
N ARG A 118 -27.56 -9.28 1.58
CA ARG A 118 -26.34 -10.01 1.94
C ARG A 118 -25.09 -9.53 1.17
N PRO A 119 -25.08 -9.45 -0.18
CA PRO A 119 -23.93 -8.90 -0.89
C PRO A 119 -23.63 -7.44 -0.53
N ILE A 120 -24.64 -6.59 -0.32
CA ILE A 120 -24.47 -5.20 0.17
C ILE A 120 -23.74 -5.20 1.51
N ARG A 121 -24.16 -6.05 2.46
CA ARG A 121 -23.50 -6.17 3.77
C ARG A 121 -22.04 -6.59 3.64
N PHE A 122 -21.73 -7.50 2.72
CA PHE A 122 -20.35 -7.92 2.48
C PHE A 122 -19.51 -6.80 1.87
N MET A 123 -19.98 -6.13 0.81
CA MET A 123 -19.26 -5.01 0.21
C MET A 123 -19.04 -3.88 1.22
N ARG A 124 -20.07 -3.51 2.00
CA ARG A 124 -19.94 -2.49 3.05
C ARG A 124 -18.87 -2.86 4.08
N ARG A 125 -18.84 -4.11 4.54
CA ARG A 125 -17.80 -4.59 5.46
C ARG A 125 -16.41 -4.57 4.82
N MET A 126 -16.29 -4.99 3.55
CA MET A 126 -15.02 -4.95 2.83
C MET A 126 -14.48 -3.53 2.77
N VAL A 127 -15.29 -2.59 2.28
CA VAL A 127 -14.89 -1.20 2.05
C VAL A 127 -14.65 -0.46 3.36
N ASN A 128 -15.57 -0.54 4.33
CA ASN A 128 -15.50 0.32 5.51
C ASN A 128 -14.64 -0.27 6.63
N ASP A 129 -14.70 -1.59 6.85
CA ASP A 129 -14.02 -2.21 7.99
C ASP A 129 -12.65 -2.77 7.63
N ASP A 130 -12.52 -3.34 6.43
CA ASP A 130 -11.34 -4.13 6.07
C ASP A 130 -10.32 -3.33 5.24
N VAL A 131 -10.75 -2.53 4.25
CA VAL A 131 -9.82 -1.76 3.40
C VAL A 131 -8.85 -0.89 4.22
N PRO A 132 -9.28 -0.10 5.23
CA PRO A 132 -8.34 0.70 6.01
C PRO A 132 -7.21 -0.15 6.61
N LYS A 133 -7.55 -1.32 7.15
CA LYS A 133 -6.58 -2.27 7.74
C LYS A 133 -5.69 -2.92 6.68
N ILE A 134 -6.21 -3.19 5.50
CA ILE A 134 -5.43 -3.74 4.37
C ILE A 134 -4.38 -2.72 3.92
N ILE A 135 -4.76 -1.45 3.80
CA ILE A 135 -3.86 -0.37 3.38
C ILE A 135 -2.76 -0.11 4.41
N GLU A 136 -3.05 -0.16 5.71
CA GLU A 136 -2.02 -0.10 6.78
C GLU A 136 -0.95 -1.19 6.63
N MET A 137 -1.34 -2.35 6.09
CA MET A 137 -0.46 -3.49 5.84
C MET A 137 0.20 -3.46 4.46
N PHE A 138 -0.03 -2.41 3.66
CA PHE A 138 0.63 -2.25 2.37
C PHE A 138 2.14 -2.11 2.55
N ARG A 139 2.92 -2.87 1.76
CA ARG A 139 4.38 -2.84 1.78
C ARG A 139 4.91 -2.72 0.36
N LEU A 140 5.83 -1.78 0.16
CA LEU A 140 6.61 -1.66 -1.06
C LEU A 140 8.02 -2.22 -0.84
N PRO A 141 8.53 -3.08 -1.74
CA PRO A 141 9.93 -3.48 -1.71
C PRO A 141 10.83 -2.26 -1.84
N GLY A 142 11.85 -2.17 -0.97
CA GLY A 142 12.87 -1.13 -1.02
C GLY A 142 12.57 0.13 -0.20
N LEU A 143 11.41 0.23 0.47
CA LEU A 143 11.26 1.17 1.58
C LEU A 143 12.08 0.61 2.75
N LYS A 144 13.25 1.19 3.01
CA LYS A 144 13.92 0.98 4.29
C LYS A 144 12.92 1.44 5.36
N PRO A 145 12.54 0.60 6.35
CA PRO A 145 11.83 1.12 7.50
C PRO A 145 12.70 2.25 8.04
N VAL A 146 12.16 3.47 8.05
CA VAL A 146 12.76 4.53 8.84
C VAL A 146 12.60 4.03 10.26
N ALA A 147 13.67 3.42 10.80
CA ALA A 147 13.72 3.13 12.22
C ALA A 147 13.34 4.44 12.91
N PRO A 148 12.40 4.46 13.86
CA PRO A 148 12.16 5.66 14.63
C PRO A 148 13.52 6.09 15.15
N ALA A 149 13.98 7.26 14.74
CA ALA A 149 15.21 7.81 15.27
C ALA A 149 15.03 7.79 16.78
N PRO A 150 15.90 7.09 17.55
CA PRO A 150 15.77 7.11 18.99
C PRO A 150 15.78 8.58 19.40
N TYR A 151 14.87 8.97 20.30
CA TYR A 151 14.89 10.28 20.91
C TYR A 151 16.27 10.47 21.53
N LEU A 152 17.16 11.21 20.85
CA LEU A 152 18.37 11.72 21.46
C LEU A 152 17.90 12.85 22.37
N ALA A 153 17.86 12.55 23.67
CA ALA A 153 17.76 13.59 24.69
C ALA A 153 18.85 14.62 24.39
N LYS A 154 18.45 15.88 24.17
CA LYS A 154 19.41 17.00 24.12
C LYS A 154 20.09 17.05 25.49
N GLY A 155 21.38 16.69 25.54
CA GLY A 155 22.21 16.93 26.71
C GLY A 155 23.02 15.73 27.19
N VAL A 156 23.96 15.25 26.38
CA VAL A 156 25.27 14.84 26.89
C VAL A 156 26.32 15.38 25.93
N ALA A 157 26.63 16.66 26.08
CA ALA A 157 27.93 17.15 25.65
C ALA A 157 28.96 16.53 26.60
N GLY A 158 29.86 15.70 26.08
CA GLY A 158 31.01 15.25 26.85
C GLY A 158 31.44 13.83 26.55
N ILE A 159 32.56 13.73 25.85
CA ILE A 159 33.53 12.64 25.93
C ILE A 159 33.12 11.36 25.17
N MET A 160 33.69 11.17 23.99
CA MET A 160 34.49 9.98 23.65
C MET A 160 35.21 10.20 22.30
N ALA A 161 36.48 10.56 22.45
CA ALA A 161 37.64 10.16 21.65
C ALA A 161 37.43 9.75 20.19
N GLY A 162 38.06 10.53 19.30
CA GLY A 162 38.17 10.23 17.88
C GLY A 162 38.89 8.91 17.57
N CYS A 163 38.27 8.11 16.71
CA CYS A 163 38.98 7.08 15.95
C CYS A 163 39.74 7.73 14.79
N GLY A 164 40.93 8.26 15.10
CA GLY A 164 41.94 8.62 14.12
C GLY A 164 42.54 7.35 13.53
N CYS A 165 42.07 6.95 12.35
CA CYS A 165 42.67 5.87 11.57
C CYS A 165 44.02 6.35 10.99
N ARG A 166 45.14 6.03 11.65
CA ARG A 166 46.50 6.13 11.07
C ARG A 166 47.32 4.89 11.44
N LYS A 167 47.28 3.88 10.57
CA LYS A 167 48.30 2.81 10.54
C LYS A 167 49.62 3.42 10.10
N ARG A 168 50.59 3.56 11.02
CA ARG A 168 51.97 3.91 10.69
C ARG A 168 52.83 2.65 10.84
N ILE A 169 53.21 2.08 9.70
CA ILE A 169 54.09 0.92 9.56
C ILE A 169 55.48 1.28 10.11
N THR A 170 55.94 0.58 11.12
CA THR A 170 57.30 0.70 11.66
C THR A 170 58.30 -0.09 10.81
N ARG A 171 59.22 0.64 10.14
CA ARG A 171 60.40 0.07 9.48
C ARG A 171 61.38 -0.44 10.54
N ARG A 172 61.64 -1.76 10.56
CA ARG A 172 62.78 -2.36 11.28
C ARG A 172 64.10 -1.91 10.63
N ARG A 173 64.95 -1.24 11.40
CA ARG A 173 66.33 -0.90 11.03
C ARG A 173 67.24 -1.98 11.60
N ILE A 174 67.78 -2.83 10.74
CA ILE A 174 68.85 -3.78 11.07
C ILE A 174 70.12 -2.96 11.33
N LYS A 175 70.66 -3.03 12.55
CA LYS A 175 72.01 -2.56 12.85
C LYS A 175 72.98 -3.72 12.60
N ARG A 176 73.88 -3.55 11.64
CA ARG A 176 75.17 -4.26 11.59
C ARG A 176 76.12 -3.56 12.56
N ALA A 177 76.85 -4.32 13.36
CA ALA A 177 78.07 -3.83 13.99
C ALA A 177 79.08 -4.98 14.05
N LYS A 178 80.24 -4.67 13.45
CA LYS A 178 81.61 -5.18 13.65
C LYS A 178 81.83 -6.68 13.87
#